data_AF-A0A4Z0BN52-F1
#
_entry.id   AF-A0A4Z0BN52-F1
#
_cell.length_a   1.000
_cell.length_b   1.000
_cell.length_c   1.000
_cell.angle_alpha   90.00
_cell.angle_beta   90.00
_cell.angle_gamma   90.00
#
_symmetry.space_group_name_H-M   'P 1'
#
loop_
_entity.id
_entity.type
_entity.pdbx_description
1 polymer ?
#
loop_
_entity_poly.entity_id
_entity_poly.type
_entity_poly.pdbx_seq_one_letter_code
_entity_poly.pdbx_strand_id
1 'polypeptide(L)'
;MLLAFPLAAAWLLWPAGEGHSRIGRWMVQGLCALGLALPLAAVMCDYAGGLSPDGWPAVLESAWERFSLIWPTAFDLLPPGVAGLLGGGLGAIGTPQMFGHYPHHFHPADSLAVYLLVDFGLAGALYYLLPALTLRVATAGLPEQVARVYAAVLVIAYGYGTSISMFEETFFATTLGIALGAAISGRGTALRSA
;
A
#
# COMPACT_ATOMS: atom_id res chain seq x y z
N MET A 1 5.55 -7.47 5.91
CA MET A 1 6.43 -7.62 4.72
C MET A 1 6.75 -9.07 4.36
N LEU A 2 7.67 -9.76 5.07
CA LEU A 2 8.20 -11.07 4.67
C LEU A 2 7.14 -12.18 4.54
N LEU A 3 6.02 -12.05 5.25
CA LEU A 3 4.95 -13.03 5.20
C LEU A 3 3.99 -12.83 4.02
N ALA A 4 3.95 -11.66 3.37
CA ALA A 4 2.96 -11.39 2.31
C ALA A 4 3.16 -12.32 1.09
N PHE A 5 4.40 -12.50 0.65
CA PHE A 5 4.76 -13.40 -0.45
C PHE A 5 4.48 -14.88 -0.14
N PRO A 6 4.98 -15.47 0.97
CA PRO A 6 4.69 -16.87 1.29
C PRO A 6 3.22 -17.09 1.62
N LEU A 7 2.49 -16.14 2.21
CA LEU A 7 1.04 -16.24 2.40
C LEU A 7 0.30 -16.27 1.07
N ALA A 8 0.65 -15.37 0.14
CA ALA A 8 0.07 -15.36 -1.20
C ALA A 8 0.41 -16.64 -1.97
N ALA A 9 1.66 -17.11 -1.90
CA ALA A 9 2.10 -18.35 -2.54
C ALA A 9 1.41 -19.59 -1.95
N ALA A 10 1.38 -19.73 -0.62
CA ALA A 10 0.70 -20.83 0.05
C ALA A 10 -0.80 -20.83 -0.29
N TRP A 11 -1.42 -19.66 -0.33
CA TRP A 11 -2.83 -19.53 -0.70
C TRP A 11 -3.09 -19.89 -2.16
N LEU A 12 -2.18 -19.57 -3.09
CA LEU A 12 -2.30 -19.96 -4.50
C LEU A 12 -2.07 -21.46 -4.71
N LEU A 13 -1.15 -22.07 -3.97
CA LEU A 13 -0.85 -23.51 -4.04
C LEU A 13 -1.92 -24.37 -3.37
N TRP A 14 -2.75 -23.79 -2.50
CA TRP A 14 -3.85 -24.51 -1.87
C TRP A 14 -4.89 -24.96 -2.92
N PRO A 15 -5.38 -26.23 -2.87
CA PRO A 15 -6.37 -26.74 -3.81
C PRO A 15 -7.61 -25.84 -3.87
N ALA A 16 -8.07 -25.52 -5.08
CA ALA A 16 -9.26 -24.69 -5.25
C ALA A 16 -10.50 -25.44 -4.71
N GLY A 17 -11.16 -24.86 -3.72
CA GLY A 17 -12.48 -25.29 -3.24
C GLY A 17 -13.49 -24.17 -3.28
N GLU A 18 -14.76 -24.47 -3.04
CA GLU A 18 -15.81 -23.46 -2.95
C GLU A 18 -15.45 -22.41 -1.87
N GLY A 19 -15.60 -21.13 -2.20
CA GLY A 19 -15.37 -20.03 -1.25
C GLY A 19 -13.93 -19.52 -1.11
N HIS A 20 -12.95 -20.04 -1.86
CA HIS A 20 -11.56 -19.56 -1.78
C HIS A 20 -11.41 -18.11 -2.25
N SER A 21 -12.09 -17.73 -3.33
CA SER A 21 -12.19 -16.33 -3.77
C SER A 21 -12.72 -15.41 -2.66
N ARG A 22 -13.61 -15.88 -1.78
CA ARG A 22 -14.11 -15.10 -0.63
C ARG A 22 -12.99 -14.85 0.38
N ILE A 23 -12.19 -15.86 0.72
CA ILE A 23 -11.05 -15.72 1.65
C ILE A 23 -10.05 -14.70 1.12
N GLY A 24 -9.68 -14.77 -0.16
CA GLY A 24 -8.79 -13.80 -0.79
C GLY A 24 -9.30 -12.36 -0.66
N ARG A 25 -10.61 -12.14 -0.85
CA ARG A 25 -11.20 -10.81 -0.64
C ARG A 25 -11.06 -10.31 0.79
N TRP A 26 -11.33 -11.17 1.78
CA TRP A 26 -11.16 -10.80 3.19
C TRP A 26 -9.71 -10.46 3.52
N MET A 27 -8.74 -11.23 2.99
CA MET A 27 -7.32 -10.93 3.17
C MET A 27 -6.96 -9.56 2.58
N VAL A 28 -7.40 -9.28 1.35
CA VAL A 28 -7.16 -7.99 0.68
C VAL A 28 -7.78 -6.84 1.48
N GLN A 29 -9.04 -6.96 1.88
CA GLN A 29 -9.75 -5.92 2.64
C GLN A 29 -9.14 -5.71 4.03
N GLY A 30 -8.77 -6.79 4.71
CA GLY A 30 -8.11 -6.72 6.02
C GLY A 30 -6.74 -6.05 5.94
N LEU A 31 -5.91 -6.43 4.97
CA LEU A 31 -4.60 -5.80 4.77
C LEU A 31 -4.70 -4.34 4.34
N CYS A 32 -5.66 -4.01 3.47
CA CYS A 32 -5.96 -2.63 3.10
C CYS A 32 -6.37 -1.81 4.33
N ALA A 33 -7.33 -2.31 5.12
CA ALA A 33 -7.76 -1.64 6.34
C ALA A 33 -6.60 -1.46 7.34
N LEU A 34 -5.77 -2.48 7.55
CA LEU A 34 -4.60 -2.40 8.43
C LEU A 34 -3.57 -1.38 7.93
N GLY A 35 -3.31 -1.34 6.62
CA GLY A 35 -2.35 -0.41 6.04
C GLY A 35 -2.74 1.07 6.21
N LEU A 36 -4.04 1.38 6.31
CA LEU A 36 -4.53 2.72 6.65
C LEU A 36 -4.65 2.93 8.16
N ALA A 37 -5.20 1.96 8.89
CA ALA A 37 -5.49 2.10 10.31
C ALA A 37 -4.21 2.21 11.15
N LEU A 38 -3.16 1.47 10.80
CA LEU A 38 -1.92 1.43 11.59
C LEU A 38 -1.18 2.79 11.59
N PRO A 39 -0.94 3.47 10.45
CA PRO A 39 -0.37 4.82 10.48
C PRO A 39 -1.24 5.85 11.17
N LEU A 40 -2.55 5.80 10.97
CA LEU A 40 -3.47 6.72 11.64
C LEU A 40 -3.46 6.50 13.16
N ALA A 41 -3.44 5.24 13.61
CA ALA A 41 -3.30 4.91 15.02
C ALA A 41 -1.95 5.39 15.57
N ALA A 42 -0.86 5.29 14.81
CA ALA A 42 0.46 5.81 15.19
C ALA A 42 0.45 7.31 15.47
N VAL A 43 -0.28 8.08 14.67
CA VAL A 43 -0.43 9.54 14.86
C VAL A 43 -1.32 9.86 16.06
N MET A 44 -2.37 9.08 16.29
CA MET A 44 -3.36 9.35 17.35
C MET A 44 -2.91 8.87 18.73
N CYS A 45 -2.04 7.87 18.79
CA CYS A 45 -1.54 7.29 20.02
C CYS A 45 -0.07 7.70 20.22
N ASP A 46 0.25 8.33 21.34
CA ASP A 46 1.64 8.62 21.71
C ASP A 46 2.36 7.32 22.13
N TYR A 47 2.84 6.56 21.14
CA TYR A 47 3.60 5.34 21.38
C TYR A 47 4.96 5.65 22.02
N ALA A 48 5.58 6.78 21.67
CA ALA A 48 6.91 7.17 22.15
C ALA A 48 6.95 7.45 23.66
N GLY A 49 5.86 7.98 24.23
CA GLY A 49 5.77 8.31 25.66
C GLY A 49 5.55 7.11 26.60
N GLY A 50 5.13 5.95 26.08
CA GLY A 50 4.63 4.84 26.89
C GLY A 50 5.58 3.66 27.13
N LEU A 51 6.58 3.46 26.27
CA LEU A 51 7.44 2.27 26.29
C LEU A 51 8.89 2.63 25.96
N SER A 52 9.86 2.12 26.75
CA SER A 52 11.28 2.26 26.41
C SER A 52 11.64 1.37 25.21
N PRO A 53 12.52 1.82 24.30
CA PRO A 53 12.97 1.03 23.14
C PRO A 53 13.49 -0.36 23.53
N ASP A 54 14.16 -0.45 24.68
CA ASP A 54 14.79 -1.69 25.18
C ASP A 54 13.79 -2.82 25.52
N GLY A 55 12.49 -2.51 25.62
CA GLY A 55 11.43 -3.49 25.91
C GLY A 55 10.89 -4.23 24.68
N TRP A 56 11.27 -3.82 23.47
CA TRP A 56 10.71 -4.38 22.24
C TRP A 56 11.52 -5.58 21.73
N PRO A 57 10.87 -6.66 21.25
CA PRO A 57 11.57 -7.73 20.57
C PRO A 57 12.31 -7.19 19.34
N ALA A 58 13.58 -7.56 19.16
CA ALA A 58 14.41 -7.10 18.03
C ALA A 58 13.73 -7.32 16.66
N VAL A 59 12.91 -8.36 16.51
CA VAL A 59 12.17 -8.65 15.27
C VAL A 59 11.13 -7.59 14.92
N LEU A 60 10.70 -6.79 15.90
CA LEU A 60 9.69 -5.74 15.79
C LEU A 60 10.26 -4.33 15.93
N GLU A 61 11.58 -4.18 16.10
CA GLU A 61 12.24 -2.87 16.27
C GLU A 61 11.92 -1.93 15.10
N SER A 62 11.97 -2.45 13.87
CA SER A 62 11.62 -1.65 12.68
C SER A 62 10.13 -1.26 12.64
N ALA A 63 9.24 -2.04 13.25
CA ALA A 63 7.84 -1.66 13.39
C ALA A 63 7.68 -0.57 14.46
N TRP A 64 8.39 -0.69 15.58
CA TRP A 64 8.42 0.31 16.64
C TRP A 64 8.90 1.67 16.13
N GLU A 65 9.99 1.72 15.38
CA GLU A 65 10.50 2.96 14.77
C GLU A 65 9.45 3.63 13.88
N ARG A 66 8.67 2.84 13.13
CA ARG A 66 7.55 3.36 12.32
C ARG A 66 6.45 3.96 13.16
N PHE A 67 6.00 3.25 14.18
CA PHE A 67 4.90 3.69 15.04
C PHE A 67 5.26 4.90 15.91
N SER A 68 6.51 4.98 16.36
CA SER A 68 6.95 5.99 17.33
C SER A 68 7.55 7.23 16.68
N LEU A 69 8.10 7.11 15.46
CA LEU A 69 8.83 8.19 14.81
C LEU A 69 8.36 8.42 13.38
N ILE A 70 8.58 7.45 12.48
CA ILE A 70 8.49 7.68 11.03
C ILE A 70 7.06 8.02 10.58
N TRP A 71 6.04 7.28 11.02
CA TRP A 71 4.68 7.61 10.60
C TRP A 71 4.18 8.91 11.23
N PRO A 72 4.29 9.14 12.55
CA PRO A 72 3.90 10.42 13.14
C PRO A 72 4.52 11.63 12.44
N THR A 73 5.84 11.66 12.25
CA THR A 73 6.54 12.81 11.65
C THR A 73 6.24 12.98 10.16
N ALA A 74 5.82 11.93 9.44
CA ALA A 74 5.32 12.06 8.08
C ALA A 74 4.05 12.92 7.99
N PHE A 75 3.16 12.83 8.99
CA PHE A 75 1.92 13.61 9.01
C PHE A 75 2.15 15.09 9.39
N ASP A 76 3.30 15.43 9.99
CA ASP A 76 3.69 16.83 10.21
C ASP A 76 3.98 17.59 8.90
N LEU A 77 4.13 16.86 7.79
CA LEU A 77 4.27 17.45 6.44
C LEU A 77 2.94 17.97 5.89
N LEU A 78 1.81 17.61 6.49
CA LEU A 78 0.50 18.08 6.03
C LEU A 78 0.26 19.55 6.39
N PRO A 79 -0.38 20.32 5.49
CA PRO A 79 -0.80 21.68 5.80
C PRO A 79 -1.75 21.73 7.01
N PRO A 80 -1.71 22.81 7.81
CA PRO A 80 -2.60 22.94 8.98
C PRO A 80 -4.07 23.08 8.57
N GLY A 81 -4.96 22.56 9.43
CA GLY A 81 -6.40 22.71 9.29
C GLY A 81 -7.00 21.88 8.16
N VAL A 82 -8.07 22.40 7.54
CA VAL A 82 -8.83 21.68 6.49
C VAL A 82 -8.00 21.44 5.23
N ALA A 83 -6.98 22.26 4.98
CA ALA A 83 -6.09 22.10 3.84
C ALA A 83 -5.33 20.76 3.90
N GLY A 84 -5.01 20.24 5.10
CA GLY A 84 -4.39 18.93 5.27
C GLY A 84 -5.22 17.77 4.73
N LEU A 85 -6.56 17.92 4.62
CA LEU A 85 -7.43 16.90 4.00
C LEU A 85 -7.19 16.73 2.50
N LEU A 86 -6.59 17.72 1.84
CA LEU A 86 -6.22 17.67 0.43
C LEU A 86 -4.81 17.07 0.20
N GLY A 87 -4.04 16.89 1.27
CA GLY A 87 -2.62 16.51 1.20
C GLY A 87 -1.69 17.72 1.10
N GLY A 88 -0.38 17.45 1.17
CA GLY A 88 0.70 18.42 0.94
C GLY A 88 1.03 18.64 -0.53
N GLY A 89 0.49 17.82 -1.44
CA GLY A 89 0.74 17.86 -2.88
C GLY A 89 1.86 16.91 -3.33
N LEU A 90 2.00 16.77 -4.65
CA LEU A 90 3.02 15.90 -5.25
C LEU A 90 4.44 16.27 -4.80
N GLY A 91 5.14 15.29 -4.21
CA GLY A 91 6.51 15.47 -3.73
C GLY A 91 6.59 16.14 -2.36
N ALA A 92 5.50 16.17 -1.60
CA ALA A 92 5.51 16.57 -0.21
C ALA A 92 6.31 15.57 0.66
N ILE A 93 6.34 14.29 0.27
CA ILE A 93 7.07 13.23 0.96
C ILE A 93 7.96 12.40 0.00
N GLY A 94 8.98 11.76 0.55
CA GLY A 94 9.83 10.81 -0.17
C GLY A 94 10.95 11.43 -0.98
N THR A 95 11.49 10.67 -1.93
CA THR A 95 12.65 11.05 -2.75
C THR A 95 12.50 12.42 -3.44
N PRO A 96 11.33 12.80 -4.01
CA PRO A 96 11.16 14.13 -4.61
C PRO A 96 11.42 15.29 -3.65
N GLN A 97 11.19 15.11 -2.35
CA GLN A 97 11.38 16.15 -1.33
C GLN A 97 12.84 16.59 -1.23
N MET A 98 13.80 15.69 -1.51
CA MET A 98 15.23 16.00 -1.52
C MET A 98 15.63 16.99 -2.63
N PHE A 99 14.84 17.08 -3.70
CA PHE A 99 15.08 17.96 -4.84
C PHE A 99 14.12 19.15 -4.89
N GLY A 100 13.15 19.18 -3.98
CA GLY A 100 12.09 20.17 -3.92
C GLY A 100 12.42 21.39 -3.06
N HIS A 101 11.37 22.06 -2.59
CA HIS A 101 11.47 23.34 -1.88
C HIS A 101 11.97 23.20 -0.43
N TYR A 102 11.87 22.01 0.17
CA TYR A 102 12.19 21.76 1.59
C TYR A 102 13.07 20.51 1.82
N PRO A 103 14.30 20.47 1.27
CA PRO A 103 15.17 19.28 1.35
C PRO A 103 15.59 18.93 2.78
N HIS A 104 15.62 19.90 3.70
CA HIS A 104 15.96 19.68 5.11
C HIS A 104 14.88 18.95 5.92
N HIS A 105 13.67 18.81 5.36
CA HIS A 105 12.56 18.09 5.99
C HIS A 105 12.36 16.71 5.38
N PHE A 106 13.40 16.17 4.70
CA PHE A 106 13.33 14.90 4.03
C PHE A 106 12.77 13.82 4.95
N HIS A 107 11.69 13.22 4.49
CA HIS A 107 11.03 12.13 5.19
C HIS A 107 10.98 10.90 4.28
N PRO A 108 11.51 9.75 4.73
CA PRO A 108 11.40 8.52 3.96
C PRO A 108 9.93 8.12 3.91
N ALA A 109 9.36 8.06 2.71
CA ALA A 109 8.01 7.57 2.54
C ALA A 109 8.05 6.04 2.58
N ASP A 110 7.89 5.44 3.75
CA ASP A 110 8.12 4.01 3.94
C ASP A 110 6.82 3.19 4.04
N SER A 111 5.70 3.78 3.65
CA SER A 111 4.40 3.12 3.56
C SER A 111 3.63 3.72 2.40
N LEU A 112 3.10 2.87 1.53
CA LEU A 112 2.25 3.28 0.41
C LEU A 112 1.02 4.07 0.88
N ALA A 113 0.44 3.68 2.00
CA ALA A 113 -0.71 4.38 2.57
C ALA A 113 -0.33 5.78 3.07
N VAL A 114 0.79 5.90 3.80
CA VAL A 114 1.32 7.19 4.28
C VAL A 114 1.70 8.06 3.09
N TYR A 115 2.39 7.52 2.09
CA TYR A 115 2.76 8.21 0.86
C TYR A 115 1.53 8.86 0.21
N LEU A 116 0.50 8.06 -0.06
CA LEU A 116 -0.73 8.54 -0.71
C LEU A 116 -1.51 9.54 0.15
N LEU A 117 -1.57 9.32 1.47
CA LEU A 117 -2.24 10.23 2.39
C LEU A 117 -1.53 11.58 2.50
N VAL A 118 -0.21 11.59 2.59
CA VAL A 118 0.55 12.83 2.72
C VAL A 118 0.54 13.61 1.42
N ASP A 119 0.74 12.98 0.27
CA ASP A 119 0.74 13.69 -1.02
C ASP A 119 -0.67 14.13 -1.46
N PHE A 120 -1.71 13.30 -1.26
CA PHE A 120 -3.04 13.50 -1.86
C PHE A 120 -4.22 13.52 -0.87
N GLY A 121 -3.96 13.43 0.44
CA GLY A 121 -5.00 13.49 1.47
C GLY A 121 -6.09 12.43 1.30
N LEU A 122 -7.35 12.87 1.41
CA LEU A 122 -8.51 12.00 1.27
C LEU A 122 -8.61 11.33 -0.11
N ALA A 123 -8.17 12.02 -1.18
CA ALA A 123 -8.16 11.42 -2.51
C ALA A 123 -7.18 10.23 -2.58
N GLY A 124 -6.01 10.36 -1.93
CA GLY A 124 -5.05 9.28 -1.78
C GLY A 124 -5.61 8.10 -0.99
N ALA A 125 -6.32 8.36 0.11
CA ALA A 125 -6.99 7.32 0.90
C ALA A 125 -8.03 6.55 0.06
N LEU A 126 -8.86 7.26 -0.69
CA LEU A 126 -9.87 6.65 -1.57
C LEU A 126 -9.21 5.83 -2.68
N TYR A 127 -8.13 6.34 -3.28
CA TYR A 127 -7.35 5.61 -4.27
C TYR A 127 -6.75 4.32 -3.70
N TYR A 128 -6.21 4.38 -2.48
CA TYR A 128 -5.69 3.21 -1.78
C TYR A 128 -6.78 2.18 -1.45
N LEU A 129 -8.00 2.62 -1.10
CA LEU A 129 -9.12 1.72 -0.80
C LEU A 129 -9.73 1.07 -2.05
N LEU A 130 -9.69 1.78 -3.19
CA LEU A 130 -10.45 1.44 -4.39
C LEU A 130 -10.26 -0.02 -4.83
N PRO A 131 -9.03 -0.56 -5.00
CA PRO A 131 -8.85 -1.94 -5.45
C PRO A 131 -9.46 -2.97 -4.50
N ALA A 132 -9.46 -2.71 -3.18
CA ALA A 132 -10.06 -3.61 -2.19
C ALA A 132 -11.60 -3.57 -2.23
N LEU A 133 -12.18 -2.39 -2.47
CA LEU A 133 -13.63 -2.20 -2.57
C LEU A 133 -14.20 -2.76 -3.89
N THR A 134 -13.48 -2.58 -5.00
CA THR A 134 -13.93 -3.01 -6.33
C THR A 134 -13.55 -4.43 -6.67
N LEU A 135 -12.76 -5.13 -5.84
CA LEU A 135 -12.26 -6.48 -6.11
C LEU A 135 -13.36 -7.46 -6.52
N ARG A 136 -14.53 -7.42 -5.87
CA ARG A 136 -15.67 -8.29 -6.22
C ARG A 136 -16.18 -8.02 -7.63
N VAL A 137 -16.24 -6.76 -8.03
CA VAL A 137 -16.73 -6.35 -9.35
C VAL A 137 -15.65 -6.64 -10.40
N ALA A 138 -14.39 -6.32 -10.11
CA ALA A 138 -13.26 -6.53 -11.01
C ALA A 138 -13.00 -8.00 -11.34
N THR A 139 -13.38 -8.91 -10.43
CA THR A 139 -13.24 -10.36 -10.62
C THR A 139 -14.53 -11.05 -11.05
N ALA A 140 -15.63 -10.31 -11.22
CA ALA A 140 -16.89 -10.88 -11.66
C ALA A 140 -16.76 -11.44 -13.08
N GLY A 141 -17.09 -12.72 -13.26
CA GLY A 141 -17.02 -13.40 -14.55
C GLY A 141 -15.63 -13.89 -14.96
N LEU A 142 -14.58 -13.63 -14.17
CA LEU A 142 -13.27 -14.22 -14.40
C LEU A 142 -13.24 -15.68 -13.96
N PRO A 143 -12.41 -16.54 -14.60
CA PRO A 143 -12.13 -17.87 -14.08
C PRO A 143 -11.60 -17.79 -12.63
N GLU A 144 -12.01 -18.70 -11.76
CA GLU A 144 -11.64 -18.73 -10.33
C GLU A 144 -10.12 -18.60 -10.12
N GLN A 145 -9.33 -19.28 -10.96
CA GLN A 145 -7.87 -19.23 -10.93
C GLN A 145 -7.32 -17.81 -11.17
N VAL A 146 -7.88 -17.09 -12.14
CA VAL A 146 -7.48 -15.71 -12.46
C VAL A 146 -7.89 -14.76 -11.32
N ALA A 147 -9.10 -14.92 -10.79
CA ALA A 147 -9.57 -14.12 -9.65
C ALA A 147 -8.68 -14.32 -8.41
N ARG A 148 -8.22 -15.56 -8.16
CA ARG A 148 -7.28 -15.88 -7.08
C ARG A 148 -5.92 -15.22 -7.30
N VAL A 149 -5.35 -15.29 -8.50
CA VAL A 149 -4.09 -14.60 -8.83
C VAL A 149 -4.23 -13.10 -8.62
N TYR A 150 -5.33 -12.50 -9.08
CA TYR A 150 -5.58 -11.07 -8.90
C TYR A 150 -5.61 -10.66 -7.41
N ALA A 151 -6.33 -11.40 -6.57
CA ALA A 151 -6.35 -11.15 -5.14
C ALA A 151 -4.98 -11.40 -4.48
N ALA A 152 -4.18 -12.37 -4.95
CA ALA A 152 -2.85 -12.65 -4.42
C ALA A 152 -1.89 -11.49 -4.71
N VAL A 153 -1.96 -10.91 -5.91
CA VAL A 153 -1.23 -9.69 -6.26
C VAL A 153 -1.61 -8.54 -5.33
N LEU A 154 -2.89 -8.35 -5.03
CA LEU A 154 -3.33 -7.32 -4.08
C LEU A 154 -2.89 -7.61 -2.63
N VAL A 155 -2.86 -8.88 -2.20
CA VAL A 155 -2.31 -9.26 -0.89
C VAL A 155 -0.84 -8.88 -0.78
N ILE A 156 -0.06 -9.14 -1.84
CA ILE A 156 1.35 -8.72 -1.93
C ILE A 156 1.42 -7.19 -1.93
N ALA A 157 0.61 -6.52 -2.75
CA ALA A 157 0.58 -5.06 -2.83
C ALA A 157 0.28 -4.41 -1.46
N TYR A 158 -0.78 -4.81 -0.76
CA TYR A 158 -1.07 -4.22 0.54
C TYR A 158 -0.08 -4.65 1.63
N GLY A 159 0.28 -5.94 1.67
CA GLY A 159 1.16 -6.48 2.72
C GLY A 159 2.62 -6.05 2.60
N TYR A 160 3.12 -5.80 1.39
CA TYR A 160 4.43 -5.21 1.14
C TYR A 160 4.36 -3.68 1.27
N GLY A 161 3.28 -3.08 0.81
CA GLY A 161 3.08 -1.62 0.79
C GLY A 161 2.86 -1.00 2.17
N THR A 162 2.58 -1.80 3.19
CA THR A 162 2.48 -1.29 4.57
C THR A 162 3.84 -0.83 5.12
N SER A 163 4.95 -1.36 4.60
CA SER A 163 6.30 -1.14 5.16
C SER A 163 7.33 -0.61 4.16
N ILE A 164 6.93 -0.43 2.90
CA ILE A 164 7.76 0.13 1.82
C ILE A 164 6.88 1.01 0.91
N SER A 165 7.41 2.15 0.44
CA SER A 165 6.82 2.85 -0.71
C SER A 165 7.18 2.13 -2.00
N MET A 166 6.19 1.46 -2.58
CA MET A 166 6.35 0.77 -3.87
C MET A 166 6.66 1.70 -5.03
N PHE A 167 6.31 2.99 -4.93
CA PHE A 167 6.55 3.95 -6.00
C PHE A 167 8.02 4.29 -6.17
N GLU A 168 8.80 4.19 -5.09
CA GLU A 168 10.25 4.42 -5.13
C GLU A 168 11.03 3.14 -5.46
N GLU A 169 10.35 1.99 -5.49
CA GLU A 169 10.97 0.71 -5.79
C GLU A 169 11.04 0.50 -7.31
N THR A 170 12.27 0.49 -7.83
CA THR A 170 12.54 0.47 -9.28
C THR A 170 12.02 -0.80 -9.94
N PHE A 171 12.12 -1.95 -9.28
CA PHE A 171 11.70 -3.23 -9.82
C PHE A 171 10.17 -3.28 -9.99
N PHE A 172 9.42 -2.79 -9.01
CA PHE A 172 7.97 -2.70 -9.02
C PHE A 172 7.49 -1.72 -10.10
N ALA A 173 8.05 -0.51 -10.14
CA ALA A 173 7.69 0.49 -11.15
C ALA A 173 7.93 -0.03 -12.59
N THR A 174 9.08 -0.68 -12.82
CA THR A 174 9.43 -1.27 -14.12
C THR A 174 8.49 -2.41 -14.49
N THR A 175 8.24 -3.33 -13.55
CA THR A 175 7.36 -4.49 -13.79
C THR A 175 5.93 -4.04 -14.06
N LEU A 176 5.43 -3.07 -13.28
CA LEU A 176 4.10 -2.49 -13.49
C LEU A 176 4.01 -1.79 -14.85
N GLY A 177 5.02 -1.02 -15.23
CA GLY A 177 5.10 -0.36 -16.54
C GLY A 177 5.05 -1.35 -17.72
N ILE A 178 5.83 -2.44 -17.64
CA ILE A 178 5.82 -3.51 -18.65
C ILE A 178 4.43 -4.16 -18.72
N ALA A 179 3.84 -4.48 -17.56
CA ALA A 179 2.53 -5.11 -17.49
C ALA A 179 1.42 -4.22 -18.09
N LEU A 180 1.42 -2.92 -17.79
CA LEU A 180 0.49 -1.95 -18.36
C LEU A 180 0.69 -1.81 -19.88
N GLY A 181 1.94 -1.70 -20.33
CA GLY A 181 2.27 -1.63 -21.76
C GLY A 181 1.79 -2.86 -22.53
N ALA A 182 1.99 -4.06 -21.98
CA ALA A 182 1.50 -5.31 -22.57
C ALA A 182 -0.03 -5.36 -22.62
N ALA A 183 -0.72 -4.94 -21.53
CA ALA A 183 -2.18 -4.94 -21.45
C ALA A 183 -2.83 -3.97 -22.46
N ILE A 184 -2.25 -2.78 -22.65
CA ILE A 184 -2.72 -1.80 -23.63
C ILE A 184 -2.49 -2.32 -25.06
N SER A 185 -1.32 -2.89 -25.32
CA SER A 185 -0.96 -3.44 -26.64
C SER A 185 -1.86 -4.62 -27.05
N GLY A 186 -2.25 -5.47 -26.09
CA GLY A 186 -3.15 -6.60 -26.33
C GLY A 186 -4.59 -6.22 -26.70
N ARG A 187 -5.06 -5.02 -26.32
CA ARG A 187 -6.39 -4.53 -26.75
C ARG A 187 -6.39 -4.08 -28.22
N GLY A 188 -5.25 -3.66 -28.74
CA GLY A 188 -5.10 -3.25 -30.15
C GLY A 188 -5.19 -4.41 -31.14
N THR A 189 -4.79 -5.63 -30.74
CA THR A 189 -4.90 -6.83 -31.59
C THR A 189 -6.32 -7.40 -31.59
N ALA A 190 -7.03 -7.40 -30.46
CA ALA A 190 -8.40 -7.89 -30.38
C ALA A 190 -9.41 -7.03 -31.17
N LEU A 191 -9.18 -5.71 -31.25
CA LEU A 191 -10.01 -4.79 -32.06
C LEU A 191 -9.69 -4.83 -33.57
N ARG A 192 -8.59 -5.46 -33.98
CA ARG A 192 -8.24 -5.65 -35.41
C ARG A 192 -8.75 -6.98 -35.98
N SER A 193 -9.22 -7.87 -35.12
CA SER A 193 -9.79 -9.18 -35.48
C SER A 193 -11.32 -9.23 -35.42
N ALA A 194 -11.98 -8.12 -35.08
CA ALA A 194 -13.44 -7.94 -35.10
C ALA A 194 -13.83 -6.99 -36.23
#